data_AF-A0A933ZIK6-F1
#
_entry.id   AF-A0A933ZIK6-F1
#
_cell.length_a   1.000
_cell.length_b   1.000
_cell.length_c   1.000
_cell.angle_alpha   90.00
_cell.angle_beta   90.00
_cell.angle_gamma   90.00
#
_symmetry.space_group_name_H-M   'P 1'
#
loop_
_entity.id
_entity.type
_entity.pdbx_description
1 polymer ?
#
loop_
_entity_poly.entity_id
_entity_poly.type
_entity_poly.pdbx_seq_one_letter_code
_entity_poly.pdbx_strand_id
1 'polypeptide(L)'
;MTEPSSPTTSSAAQPDAGSSCSTCGSAMAPDASRCENCGTTRGQQHKCPFCRVVAEPEPDPVVRWRCPACGGPRIPYASPPAAAGEAIVELRKVRSARSSQIAWRTAGIVSGAFGVLAVLIMLGVASIVHPPLVSLIAGLVLSGFPLFFAGLGLKKAAGRTSEISRGLEEAWLLAARDLVRRKGIMPTKELAASMRIDHEQAEKIMARLGALDELRSDITDSGDLAVSVHGARMRVAAPPEPQKLPAAPVRIAEPAAAVTELAEPQPDAQSADRGGKAGA
;
A
#
# COMPACT_ATOMS: atom_id res chain seq x y z
N MET A 1 -24.84 -65.51 10.18
CA MET A 1 -24.58 -64.25 9.46
C MET A 1 -24.53 -63.18 10.52
N THR A 2 -23.33 -62.84 10.95
CA THR A 2 -23.06 -62.05 12.15
C THR A 2 -22.07 -60.98 11.72
N GLU A 3 -22.53 -59.74 11.58
CA GLU A 3 -21.69 -58.59 11.23
C GLU A 3 -20.84 -58.16 12.43
N PRO A 4 -19.52 -58.03 12.29
CA PRO A 4 -18.67 -57.49 13.34
C PRO A 4 -18.78 -55.96 13.39
N SER A 5 -19.29 -55.46 14.53
CA SER A 5 -19.35 -54.04 14.86
C SER A 5 -17.95 -53.50 15.15
N SER A 6 -17.46 -52.61 14.29
CA SER A 6 -16.19 -51.90 14.49
C SER A 6 -16.32 -50.84 15.61
N PRO A 7 -15.40 -50.78 16.58
CA PRO A 7 -15.42 -49.76 17.61
C PRO A 7 -15.10 -48.38 17.02
N THR A 8 -16.01 -47.44 17.22
CA THR A 8 -15.80 -46.03 16.95
C THR A 8 -14.81 -45.49 17.99
N THR A 9 -13.51 -45.50 17.67
CA THR A 9 -12.48 -44.85 18.47
C THR A 9 -12.67 -43.35 18.36
N SER A 10 -13.54 -42.82 19.22
CA SER A 10 -13.69 -41.38 19.47
C SER A 10 -12.40 -40.90 20.15
N SER A 11 -11.44 -40.50 19.32
CA SER A 11 -10.24 -39.80 19.75
C SER A 11 -10.69 -38.45 20.27
N ALA A 12 -10.93 -38.37 21.59
CA ALA A 12 -11.15 -37.11 22.28
C ALA A 12 -9.95 -36.21 21.96
N ALA A 13 -10.20 -35.16 21.19
CA ALA A 13 -9.22 -34.12 20.90
C ALA A 13 -8.65 -33.65 22.23
N GLN A 14 -7.41 -34.03 22.52
CA GLN A 14 -6.70 -33.50 23.68
C GLN A 14 -6.74 -31.98 23.54
N PRO A 15 -7.20 -31.24 24.58
CA PRO A 15 -7.12 -29.79 24.54
C PRO A 15 -5.66 -29.43 24.29
N ASP A 16 -5.41 -28.78 23.16
CA ASP A 16 -4.08 -28.35 22.73
C ASP A 16 -3.37 -27.72 23.93
N ALA A 17 -2.36 -28.41 24.45
CA ALA A 17 -1.58 -27.93 25.57
C ALA A 17 -1.11 -26.51 25.22
N GLY A 18 -1.59 -25.53 25.99
CA GLY A 18 -1.52 -24.11 25.63
C GLY A 18 -0.15 -23.73 25.11
N SER A 19 -0.10 -23.14 23.92
CA SER A 19 1.16 -22.85 23.23
C SER A 19 2.05 -21.96 24.09
N SER A 20 3.10 -22.51 24.70
CA SER A 20 4.07 -21.74 25.48
C SER A 20 4.77 -20.71 24.60
N CYS A 21 5.08 -19.53 25.13
CA CYS A 21 5.76 -18.44 24.41
C CYS A 21 7.12 -18.92 23.87
N SER A 22 7.40 -18.69 22.60
CA SER A 22 8.61 -19.18 21.92
C SER A 22 9.85 -18.38 22.30
N THR A 23 9.65 -17.21 22.92
CA THR A 23 10.73 -16.32 23.36
C THR A 23 11.03 -16.51 24.84
N CYS A 24 10.02 -16.62 25.72
CA CYS A 24 10.23 -16.72 27.17
C CYS A 24 9.70 -17.99 27.83
N GLY A 25 9.03 -18.89 27.10
CA GLY A 25 8.51 -20.16 27.63
C GLY A 25 7.22 -20.05 28.45
N SER A 26 6.71 -18.85 28.76
CA SER A 26 5.50 -18.70 29.58
C SER A 26 4.26 -19.27 28.88
N ALA A 27 3.32 -19.86 29.63
CA ALA A 27 2.04 -20.27 29.08
C ALA A 27 1.30 -19.07 28.46
N MET A 28 0.63 -19.28 27.32
CA MET A 28 -0.20 -18.26 26.68
C MET A 28 -1.59 -18.83 26.43
N ALA A 29 -2.61 -17.97 26.53
CA ALA A 29 -3.95 -18.32 26.08
C ALA A 29 -3.93 -18.64 24.57
N PRO A 30 -4.75 -19.60 24.10
CA PRO A 30 -4.72 -20.07 22.72
C PRO A 30 -5.05 -18.97 21.68
N ASP A 31 -5.79 -17.95 22.09
CA ASP A 31 -6.20 -16.79 21.30
C ASP A 31 -5.36 -15.53 21.56
N ALA A 32 -4.40 -15.57 22.50
CA ALA A 32 -3.55 -14.43 22.81
C ALA A 32 -2.57 -14.13 21.65
N SER A 33 -2.76 -12.99 21.00
CA SER A 33 -1.86 -12.49 19.95
C SER A 33 -0.55 -11.91 20.49
N ARG A 34 -0.45 -11.65 21.79
CA ARG A 34 0.73 -11.09 22.47
C ARG A 34 0.98 -11.84 23.78
N CYS A 35 2.24 -12.18 24.04
CA CYS A 35 2.65 -12.73 25.34
C CYS A 35 2.60 -11.65 26.42
N GLU A 36 1.87 -11.89 27.51
CA GLU A 36 1.78 -10.95 28.63
C GLU A 36 3.11 -10.80 29.38
N ASN A 37 3.94 -11.84 29.39
CA ASN A 37 5.20 -11.83 30.12
C ASN A 37 6.32 -11.07 29.39
N CYS A 38 6.52 -11.32 28.09
CA CYS A 38 7.64 -10.73 27.33
C CYS A 38 7.23 -9.82 26.17
N GLY A 39 5.93 -9.64 25.92
CA GLY A 39 5.41 -8.79 24.85
C GLY A 39 5.55 -9.34 23.42
N THR A 40 6.10 -10.54 23.24
CA THR A 40 6.27 -11.13 21.91
C THR A 40 4.92 -11.36 21.23
N THR A 41 4.76 -10.81 20.03
CA THR A 41 3.58 -10.98 19.18
C THR A 41 3.62 -12.32 18.42
N ARG A 42 2.48 -12.99 18.26
CA ARG A 42 2.31 -14.26 17.55
C ARG A 42 1.18 -14.21 16.55
N GLY A 43 1.22 -15.13 15.59
CA GLY A 43 0.15 -15.32 14.60
C GLY A 43 0.51 -14.81 13.20
N GLN A 44 0.00 -15.49 12.18
CA GLN A 44 0.25 -15.16 10.77
C GLN A 44 -0.30 -13.77 10.41
N GLN A 45 -1.34 -13.29 11.09
CA GLN A 45 -1.87 -11.94 10.94
C GLN A 45 -0.84 -10.84 11.27
N HIS A 46 0.14 -11.17 12.14
CA HIS A 46 1.24 -10.28 12.52
C HIS A 46 2.51 -10.47 11.69
N LYS A 47 2.50 -11.33 10.66
CA LYS A 47 3.61 -11.50 9.71
C LYS A 47 3.69 -10.35 8.70
N CYS A 48 4.84 -9.70 8.60
CA CYS A 48 5.06 -8.62 7.63
C CYS A 48 5.11 -9.18 6.19
N PRO A 49 4.37 -8.62 5.22
CA PRO A 49 4.40 -9.09 3.83
C PRO A 49 5.74 -8.82 3.12
N PHE A 50 6.59 -7.96 3.70
CA PHE A 50 7.85 -7.54 3.09
C PHE A 50 9.07 -8.30 3.60
N CYS A 51 9.26 -8.35 4.93
CA CYS A 51 10.41 -9.01 5.56
C CYS A 51 10.07 -10.32 6.25
N ARG A 52 8.78 -10.73 6.27
CA ARG A 52 8.28 -11.95 6.91
C ARG A 52 8.47 -12.03 8.43
N VAL A 53 8.99 -10.99 9.08
CA VAL A 53 9.08 -10.89 10.55
C VAL A 53 7.67 -10.78 11.14
N VAL A 54 7.42 -11.52 12.22
CA VAL A 54 6.20 -11.43 13.02
C VAL A 54 6.39 -10.33 14.05
N ALA A 55 5.69 -9.22 13.88
CA ALA A 55 5.73 -8.08 14.80
C ALA A 55 4.43 -7.30 14.70
N GLU A 56 3.99 -6.72 15.82
CA GLU A 56 2.86 -5.81 15.81
C GLU A 56 3.19 -4.55 14.99
N PRO A 57 2.27 -4.06 14.13
CA PRO A 57 2.48 -2.81 13.41
C PRO A 57 2.63 -1.65 14.40
N GLU A 58 3.60 -0.77 14.16
CA GLU A 58 3.81 0.45 14.94
C GLU A 58 3.20 1.65 14.20
N PRO A 59 2.55 2.61 14.88
CA PRO A 59 2.09 3.83 14.24
C PRO A 59 3.26 4.61 13.63
N ASP A 60 3.05 5.19 12.44
CA ASP A 60 4.04 6.00 11.73
C ASP A 60 3.37 7.25 11.12
N PRO A 61 3.97 8.44 11.27
CA PRO A 61 3.33 9.69 10.82
C PRO A 61 3.18 9.80 9.31
N VAL A 62 3.93 9.02 8.52
CA VAL A 62 3.91 9.08 7.05
C VAL A 62 3.07 7.95 6.47
N VAL A 63 3.27 6.72 6.92
CA VAL A 63 2.59 5.54 6.35
C VAL A 63 1.45 4.99 7.20
N ARG A 64 1.04 5.73 8.25
CA ARG A 64 0.05 5.36 9.29
C ARG A 64 0.51 4.21 10.17
N TRP A 65 0.89 3.08 9.58
CA TRP A 65 1.41 1.92 10.28
C TRP A 65 2.61 1.35 9.53
N ARG A 66 3.67 0.98 10.27
CA ARG A 66 4.89 0.37 9.72
C ARG A 66 5.24 -0.93 10.42
N CYS A 67 6.00 -1.76 9.73
CA CYS A 67 6.70 -2.86 10.37
C CYS A 67 7.90 -2.30 11.17
N PRO A 68 8.05 -2.62 12.47
CA PRO A 68 9.19 -2.14 13.26
C PRO A 68 10.53 -2.73 12.79
N ALA A 69 10.51 -3.89 12.13
CA ALA A 69 11.74 -4.55 11.65
C ALA A 69 12.29 -3.97 10.34
N CYS A 70 11.42 -3.69 9.35
CA CYS A 70 11.88 -3.25 8.01
C CYS A 70 11.40 -1.85 7.61
N GLY A 71 10.59 -1.18 8.44
CA GLY A 71 10.00 0.12 8.13
C GLY A 71 8.97 0.12 6.99
N GLY A 72 8.62 -1.05 6.44
CA GLY A 72 7.65 -1.18 5.34
C GLY A 72 6.23 -0.79 5.80
N PRO A 73 5.43 -0.14 4.95
CA PRO A 73 4.05 0.25 5.28
C PRO A 73 3.19 -0.99 5.51
N ARG A 74 2.23 -0.92 6.42
CA ARG A 74 1.42 -2.08 6.80
C ARG A 74 -0.03 -1.68 7.06
N ILE A 75 -0.93 -2.63 6.85
CA ILE A 75 -2.34 -2.51 7.26
C ILE A 75 -2.54 -3.49 8.43
N PRO A 76 -2.96 -3.02 9.61
CA PRO A 76 -3.31 -3.90 10.72
C PRO A 76 -4.60 -4.67 10.41
N TYR A 77 -4.64 -5.95 10.80
CA TYR A 77 -5.83 -6.80 10.68
C TYR A 77 -6.10 -7.51 12.01
N ALA A 78 -7.36 -7.70 12.35
CA ALA A 78 -7.77 -8.54 13.48
C ALA A 78 -7.58 -10.04 13.18
N SER A 79 -7.86 -10.46 11.94
CA SER A 79 -7.74 -11.84 11.46
C SER A 79 -6.64 -11.98 10.39
N PRO A 80 -6.10 -13.20 10.14
CA PRO A 80 -5.11 -13.42 9.09
C PRO A 80 -5.64 -12.95 7.74
N PRO A 81 -4.92 -12.07 7.03
CA PRO A 81 -5.36 -11.63 5.71
C PRO A 81 -5.17 -12.78 4.72
N ALA A 82 -6.27 -13.38 4.27
CA ALA A 82 -6.22 -14.54 3.39
C ALA A 82 -5.71 -14.23 1.97
N ALA A 83 -5.76 -12.97 1.50
CA ALA A 83 -5.36 -12.59 0.14
C ALA A 83 -5.15 -11.08 -0.07
N ALA A 84 -4.24 -10.45 0.67
CA ALA A 84 -3.89 -9.03 0.46
C ALA A 84 -3.11 -8.75 -0.86
N GLY A 85 -3.28 -9.56 -1.90
CA GLY A 85 -2.40 -9.56 -3.10
C GLY A 85 -2.30 -8.20 -3.78
N GLU A 86 -3.43 -7.62 -4.18
CA GLU A 86 -3.47 -6.31 -4.84
C GLU A 86 -3.03 -5.18 -3.92
N ALA A 87 -3.50 -5.19 -2.66
CA ALA A 87 -3.09 -4.21 -1.65
C ALA A 87 -1.57 -4.24 -1.41
N ILE A 88 -0.95 -5.42 -1.41
CA ILE A 88 0.51 -5.58 -1.27
C ILE A 88 1.26 -4.95 -2.45
N VAL A 89 0.71 -5.02 -3.67
CA VAL A 89 1.32 -4.38 -4.85
C VAL A 89 1.36 -2.85 -4.67
N GLU A 90 0.26 -2.24 -4.22
CA GLU A 90 0.22 -0.80 -3.93
C GLU A 90 1.12 -0.44 -2.74
N LEU A 91 1.13 -1.24 -1.67
CA LEU A 91 2.06 -1.02 -0.55
C LEU A 91 3.53 -1.11 -0.98
N ARG A 92 3.86 -1.92 -2.00
CA ARG A 92 5.21 -1.99 -2.56
C ARG A 92 5.59 -0.71 -3.30
N LYS A 93 4.65 -0.11 -4.04
CA LYS A 93 4.83 1.21 -4.69
C LYS A 93 5.03 2.31 -3.64
N VAL A 94 4.23 2.29 -2.56
CA VAL A 94 4.40 3.22 -1.43
C VAL A 94 5.78 3.05 -0.78
N ARG A 95 6.23 1.81 -0.59
CA ARG A 95 7.56 1.53 -0.02
C ARG A 95 8.69 2.06 -0.89
N SER A 96 8.63 1.89 -2.21
CA SER A 96 9.65 2.41 -3.14
C SER A 96 9.62 3.94 -3.22
N ALA A 97 8.43 4.55 -3.21
CA ALA A 97 8.30 6.00 -3.13
C ALA A 97 8.91 6.55 -1.84
N ARG A 98 8.64 5.91 -0.69
CA ARG A 98 9.21 6.28 0.61
C ARG A 98 10.73 6.13 0.65
N SER A 99 11.29 5.03 0.16
CA SER A 99 12.75 4.84 0.13
C SER A 99 13.42 5.89 -0.76
N SER A 100 12.82 6.21 -1.91
CA SER A 100 13.31 7.28 -2.77
C SER A 100 13.23 8.64 -2.09
N GLN A 101 12.15 8.93 -1.35
CA GLN A 101 11.98 10.17 -0.60
C GLN A 101 13.07 10.34 0.47
N ILE A 102 13.34 9.28 1.23
CA ILE A 102 14.41 9.29 2.24
C ILE A 102 15.76 9.55 1.57
N ALA A 103 16.07 8.87 0.46
CA ALA A 103 17.31 9.08 -0.28
C ALA A 103 17.46 10.51 -0.80
N TRP A 104 16.40 11.13 -1.34
CA TRP A 104 16.43 12.51 -1.79
C TRP A 104 16.58 13.51 -0.63
N ARG A 105 15.98 13.22 0.53
CA ARG A 105 16.15 14.04 1.74
C ARG A 105 17.57 13.96 2.26
N THR A 106 18.14 12.77 2.41
CA THR A 106 19.50 12.60 2.91
C THR A 106 20.51 13.22 1.96
N ALA A 107 20.37 13.00 0.65
CA ALA A 107 21.22 13.64 -0.37
C ALA A 107 21.11 15.18 -0.30
N GLY A 108 19.90 15.71 -0.14
CA GLY A 108 19.66 17.14 -0.01
C GLY A 108 20.30 17.74 1.26
N ILE A 109 20.13 17.08 2.41
CA ILE A 109 20.71 17.52 3.69
C ILE A 109 22.24 17.50 3.63
N VAL A 110 22.83 16.41 3.15
CA VAL A 110 24.28 16.28 3.02
C VAL A 110 24.84 17.33 2.07
N SER A 111 24.24 17.50 0.88
CA SER A 111 24.68 18.52 -0.08
C SER A 111 24.53 19.94 0.47
N GLY A 112 23.46 20.19 1.24
CA GLY A 112 23.24 21.46 1.92
C GLY A 112 24.31 21.76 2.97
N ALA A 113 24.66 20.77 3.80
CA ALA A 113 25.71 20.90 4.79
C ALA A 113 27.08 21.20 4.16
N PHE A 114 27.44 20.49 3.08
CA PHE A 114 28.66 20.78 2.31
C PHE A 114 28.64 22.18 1.68
N GLY A 115 27.51 22.60 1.12
CA GLY A 115 27.35 23.93 0.55
C GLY A 115 27.53 25.05 1.58
N VAL A 116 26.89 24.91 2.76
CA VAL A 116 27.05 25.86 3.87
C VAL A 116 28.50 25.90 4.34
N LEU A 117 29.14 24.75 4.53
CA LEU A 117 30.54 24.68 4.94
C LEU A 117 31.47 25.35 3.92
N ALA A 118 31.26 25.11 2.61
CA ALA A 118 32.05 25.73 1.55
C ALA A 118 31.92 27.26 1.57
N VAL A 119 30.70 27.79 1.73
CA VAL A 119 30.46 29.23 1.87
C VAL A 119 31.16 29.80 3.11
N LEU A 120 31.09 29.11 4.26
CA LEU A 120 31.76 29.55 5.49
C LEU A 120 33.29 29.59 5.35
N ILE A 121 33.90 28.56 4.75
CA ILE A 121 35.35 28.52 4.48
C ILE A 121 35.73 29.66 3.55
N MET A 122 34.97 29.86 2.47
CA MET A 122 35.22 30.91 1.49
C MET A 122 35.14 32.32 2.12
N LEU A 123 34.13 32.57 2.96
CA LEU A 123 34.01 33.82 3.72
C LEU A 123 35.18 34.01 4.70
N GLY A 124 35.62 32.94 5.37
CA GLY A 124 36.79 32.95 6.25
C GLY A 124 38.07 33.33 5.51
N VAL A 125 38.35 32.70 4.36
CA VAL A 125 39.53 33.03 3.53
C VAL A 125 39.45 34.46 2.98
N ALA A 126 38.27 34.88 2.53
CA ALA A 126 38.06 36.23 2.01
C ALA A 126 38.34 37.32 3.07
N SER A 127 38.07 37.04 4.35
CA SER A 127 38.37 37.96 5.45
C SER A 127 39.86 38.19 5.71
N ILE A 128 40.72 37.25 5.29
CA ILE A 128 42.18 37.33 5.50
C ILE A 128 42.86 37.91 4.24
N VAL A 129 42.54 37.37 3.07
CA VAL A 129 43.32 37.58 1.84
C VAL A 129 42.83 38.78 1.01
N HIS A 130 41.66 39.35 1.32
CA HIS A 130 41.05 40.47 0.57
C HIS A 130 41.06 40.23 -0.96
N PRO A 131 40.49 39.11 -1.44
CA PRO A 131 40.49 38.79 -2.85
C PRO A 131 39.75 39.85 -3.67
N PRO A 132 40.13 40.07 -4.94
CA PRO A 132 39.37 40.96 -5.82
C PRO A 132 37.93 40.44 -5.96
N LEU A 133 36.98 41.37 -6.14
CA LEU A 133 35.54 41.08 -6.16
C LEU A 133 35.16 39.96 -7.15
N VAL A 134 35.85 39.88 -8.29
CA VAL A 134 35.60 38.85 -9.32
C VAL A 134 35.87 37.44 -8.79
N SER A 135 36.96 37.23 -8.04
CA SER A 135 37.27 35.94 -7.43
C SER A 135 36.26 35.57 -6.34
N LEU A 136 35.76 36.57 -5.61
CA LEU A 136 34.74 36.38 -4.59
C LEU A 136 33.42 35.91 -5.23
N ILE A 137 32.97 36.58 -6.29
CA ILE A 137 31.77 36.19 -7.04
C ILE A 137 31.92 34.77 -7.62
N ALA A 138 33.05 34.46 -8.24
CA ALA A 138 33.31 33.13 -8.80
C ALA A 138 33.26 32.03 -7.72
N GLY A 139 33.88 32.27 -6.56
CA GLY A 139 33.84 31.34 -5.43
C GLY A 139 32.44 31.15 -4.85
N LEU A 140 31.63 32.21 -4.78
CA LEU A 140 30.23 32.12 -4.34
C LEU A 140 29.37 31.34 -5.33
N VAL A 141 29.52 31.58 -6.63
CA VAL A 141 28.78 30.83 -7.67
C VAL A 141 29.11 29.34 -7.59
N LEU A 142 30.39 28.98 -7.45
CA LEU A 142 30.80 27.59 -7.33
C LEU A 142 30.28 26.93 -6.04
N SER A 143 30.27 27.68 -4.93
CA SER A 143 29.72 27.23 -3.64
C SER A 143 28.19 27.18 -3.61
N GLY A 144 27.53 27.89 -4.52
CA GLY A 144 26.08 27.87 -4.68
C GLY A 144 25.55 26.55 -5.26
N PHE A 145 26.38 25.80 -5.99
CA PHE A 145 25.95 24.57 -6.66
C PHE A 145 25.46 23.49 -5.67
N PRO A 146 26.20 23.09 -4.61
CA PRO A 146 25.68 22.16 -3.61
C PRO A 146 24.39 22.63 -2.93
N LEU A 147 24.24 23.93 -2.66
CA LEU A 147 23.02 24.51 -2.08
C LEU A 147 21.83 24.41 -3.05
N PHE A 148 22.08 24.62 -4.34
CA PHE A 148 21.07 24.43 -5.37
C PHE A 148 20.60 22.96 -5.45
N PHE A 149 21.53 21.99 -5.42
CA PHE A 149 21.19 20.56 -5.37
C PHE A 149 20.45 20.19 -4.09
N ALA A 150 20.80 20.80 -2.96
CA ALA A 150 20.07 20.64 -1.70
C ALA A 150 18.60 21.05 -1.86
N GLY A 151 18.35 22.24 -2.44
CA GLY A 151 17.01 22.74 -2.72
C GLY A 151 16.21 21.83 -3.66
N LEU A 152 16.84 21.35 -4.74
CA LEU A 152 16.21 20.40 -5.66
C LEU A 152 15.87 19.06 -4.99
N GLY A 153 16.77 18.53 -4.16
CA GLY A 153 16.55 17.29 -3.42
C GLY A 153 15.37 17.39 -2.46
N LEU A 154 15.26 18.50 -1.72
CA LEU A 154 14.14 18.76 -0.82
C LEU A 154 12.83 18.94 -1.57
N LYS A 155 12.83 19.69 -2.69
CA LYS A 155 11.64 19.88 -3.54
C LYS A 155 11.14 18.54 -4.10
N LYS A 156 12.06 17.71 -4.60
CA LYS A 156 11.72 16.38 -5.14
C LYS A 156 11.20 15.44 -4.06
N ALA A 157 11.79 15.48 -2.86
CA ALA A 157 11.30 14.74 -1.71
C ALA A 157 9.90 15.19 -1.26
N ALA A 158 9.60 16.49 -1.34
CA ALA A 158 8.27 17.02 -1.02
C ALA A 158 7.21 16.49 -1.99
N GLY A 159 7.51 16.48 -3.30
CA GLY A 159 6.61 15.97 -4.35
C GLY A 159 6.22 14.49 -4.19
N ARG A 160 7.08 13.66 -3.59
CA ARG A 160 6.78 12.24 -3.32
C ARG A 160 5.76 12.02 -2.20
N THR A 161 5.49 13.03 -1.37
CA THR A 161 4.57 12.89 -0.23
C THR A 161 3.14 12.62 -0.70
N SER A 162 2.69 13.29 -1.77
CA SER A 162 1.35 13.08 -2.34
C SER A 162 1.22 11.71 -3.03
N GLU A 163 2.29 11.23 -3.68
CA GLU A 163 2.32 9.88 -4.25
C GLU A 163 2.22 8.81 -3.16
N ILE A 164 2.91 8.99 -2.04
CA ILE A 164 2.85 8.10 -0.87
C ILE A 164 1.44 8.09 -0.29
N SER A 165 0.83 9.26 -0.06
CA SER A 165 -0.52 9.33 0.51
C SER A 165 -1.56 8.72 -0.42
N ARG A 166 -1.49 8.98 -1.73
CA ARG A 166 -2.40 8.40 -2.73
C ARG A 166 -2.26 6.89 -2.83
N GLY A 167 -1.03 6.38 -2.94
CA GLY A 167 -0.79 4.94 -3.00
C GLY A 167 -1.19 4.21 -1.71
N LEU A 168 -1.06 4.90 -0.56
CA LEU A 168 -1.52 4.36 0.72
C LEU A 168 -3.04 4.28 0.74
N GLU A 169 -3.76 5.35 0.41
CA GLU A 169 -5.22 5.32 0.34
C GLU A 169 -5.76 4.23 -0.58
N GLU A 170 -5.14 4.05 -1.76
CA GLU A 170 -5.49 2.99 -2.69
C GLU A 170 -5.28 1.59 -2.07
N ALA A 171 -4.13 1.37 -1.42
CA ALA A 171 -3.87 0.11 -0.73
C ALA A 171 -4.91 -0.20 0.37
N TRP A 172 -5.36 0.82 1.10
CA TRP A 172 -6.39 0.68 2.13
C TRP A 172 -7.76 0.35 1.54
N LEU A 173 -8.13 0.98 0.41
CA LEU A 173 -9.36 0.66 -0.32
C LEU A 173 -9.36 -0.78 -0.84
N LEU A 174 -8.27 -1.20 -1.48
CA LEU A 174 -8.12 -2.56 -2.00
C LEU A 174 -8.19 -3.60 -0.88
N ALA A 175 -7.56 -3.32 0.27
CA ALA A 175 -7.62 -4.17 1.45
C ALA A 175 -9.05 -4.29 2.02
N ALA A 176 -9.76 -3.17 2.13
CA ALA A 176 -11.15 -3.16 2.59
C ALA A 176 -12.06 -3.92 1.61
N ARG A 177 -11.91 -3.69 0.31
CA ARG A 177 -12.62 -4.41 -0.76
C ARG A 177 -12.43 -5.92 -0.65
N ASP A 178 -11.20 -6.37 -0.48
CA ASP A 178 -10.86 -7.79 -0.33
C ASP A 178 -11.48 -8.39 0.97
N LEU A 179 -11.58 -7.60 2.04
CA LEU A 179 -12.27 -8.00 3.26
C LEU A 179 -13.79 -8.16 3.05
N VAL A 180 -14.44 -7.17 2.43
CA VAL A 180 -15.89 -7.20 2.12
C VAL A 180 -16.19 -8.33 1.13
N ARG A 181 -15.37 -8.55 0.10
CA ARG A 181 -15.50 -9.68 -0.84
C ARG A 181 -15.54 -11.04 -0.15
N ARG A 182 -14.76 -11.22 0.92
CA ARG A 182 -14.68 -12.49 1.64
C ARG A 182 -15.80 -12.69 2.65
N LYS A 183 -16.12 -11.66 3.44
CA LYS A 183 -17.14 -11.78 4.49
C LYS A 183 -18.56 -11.55 3.98
N GLY A 184 -18.73 -10.97 2.78
CA GLY A 184 -20.01 -10.60 2.22
C GLY A 184 -20.46 -9.25 2.75
N ILE A 185 -21.70 -9.18 3.23
CA ILE A 185 -22.30 -7.94 3.75
C ILE A 185 -21.61 -7.58 5.07
N MET A 186 -20.93 -6.44 5.11
CA MET A 186 -20.20 -5.99 6.31
C MET A 186 -20.66 -4.59 6.75
N PRO A 187 -21.10 -4.43 8.02
CA PRO A 187 -21.37 -3.11 8.57
C PRO A 187 -20.07 -2.35 8.86
N THR A 188 -20.12 -1.02 8.84
CA THR A 188 -18.94 -0.16 9.02
C THR A 188 -18.20 -0.41 10.34
N LYS A 189 -18.92 -0.70 11.43
CA LYS A 189 -18.33 -1.05 12.73
C LYS A 189 -17.49 -2.33 12.67
N GLU A 190 -17.94 -3.33 11.92
CA GLU A 190 -17.19 -4.58 11.76
C GLU A 190 -15.96 -4.38 10.87
N LEU A 191 -16.05 -3.51 9.84
CA LEU A 191 -14.88 -3.13 9.04
C LEU A 191 -13.83 -2.42 9.91
N ALA A 192 -14.25 -1.47 10.74
CA ALA A 192 -13.39 -0.75 11.67
C ALA A 192 -12.64 -1.71 12.61
N ALA A 193 -13.38 -2.64 13.24
CA ALA A 193 -12.79 -3.66 14.11
C ALA A 193 -11.85 -4.61 13.36
N SER A 194 -12.23 -5.03 12.14
CA SER A 194 -11.44 -5.97 11.33
C SER A 194 -10.13 -5.36 10.84
N MET A 195 -10.10 -4.07 10.52
CA MET A 195 -8.92 -3.35 10.05
C MET A 195 -8.20 -2.58 11.17
N ARG A 196 -8.67 -2.67 12.44
CA ARG A 196 -8.17 -1.91 13.59
C ARG A 196 -8.00 -0.41 13.29
N ILE A 197 -9.04 0.20 12.74
CA ILE A 197 -9.12 1.65 12.46
C ILE A 197 -10.30 2.27 13.18
N ASP A 198 -10.27 3.60 13.28
CA ASP A 198 -11.37 4.38 13.82
C ASP A 198 -12.63 4.26 12.95
N HIS A 199 -13.80 4.40 13.58
CA HIS A 199 -15.10 4.31 12.92
C HIS A 199 -15.23 5.31 11.76
N GLU A 200 -14.81 6.57 11.98
CA GLU A 200 -14.83 7.63 10.96
C GLU A 200 -13.98 7.26 9.73
N GLN A 201 -12.83 6.62 9.94
CA GLN A 201 -11.97 6.19 8.84
C GLN A 201 -12.62 5.03 8.06
N ALA A 202 -13.28 4.10 8.76
CA ALA A 202 -14.02 3.02 8.12
C ALA A 202 -15.21 3.56 7.31
N GLU A 203 -15.96 4.54 7.83
CA GLU A 203 -17.04 5.22 7.10
C GLU A 203 -16.51 5.86 5.81
N LYS A 204 -15.40 6.60 5.88
CA LYS A 204 -14.78 7.22 4.70
C LYS A 204 -14.37 6.19 3.66
N ILE A 205 -13.83 5.05 4.09
CA ILE A 205 -13.46 3.95 3.20
C ILE A 205 -14.71 3.35 2.55
N MET A 206 -15.77 3.09 3.31
CA MET A 206 -17.04 2.54 2.82
C MET A 206 -17.74 3.49 1.84
N ALA A 207 -17.79 4.77 2.16
CA ALA A 207 -18.34 5.80 1.28
C ALA A 207 -17.59 5.86 -0.06
N ARG A 208 -16.26 5.77 -0.03
CA ARG A 208 -15.44 5.77 -1.25
C ARG A 208 -15.57 4.48 -2.06
N LEU A 209 -15.70 3.33 -1.39
CA LEU A 209 -15.99 2.06 -2.07
C LEU A 209 -17.38 2.07 -2.73
N GLY A 210 -18.38 2.67 -2.09
CA GLY A 210 -19.70 2.89 -2.67
C GLY A 210 -19.67 3.83 -3.88
N ALA A 211 -18.88 4.92 -3.80
CA ALA A 211 -18.73 5.87 -4.91
C ALA A 211 -18.03 5.30 -6.16
N LEU A 212 -17.23 4.23 -6.00
CA LEU A 212 -16.60 3.53 -7.12
C LEU A 212 -17.54 2.53 -7.83
N ASP A 213 -18.82 2.49 -7.44
CA ASP A 213 -19.87 1.61 -8.02
C ASP A 213 -19.55 0.11 -7.97
N GLU A 214 -18.53 -0.28 -7.19
CA GLU A 214 -18.14 -1.68 -7.03
C GLU A 214 -19.05 -2.41 -6.03
N LEU A 215 -19.76 -1.66 -5.17
CA LEU A 215 -20.56 -2.21 -4.08
C LEU A 215 -21.95 -1.55 -4.03
N ARG A 216 -23.00 -2.35 -3.78
CA ARG A 216 -24.35 -1.84 -3.58
C ARG A 216 -24.53 -1.54 -2.10
N SER A 217 -24.89 -0.29 -1.77
CA SER A 217 -25.35 0.07 -0.43
C SER A 217 -26.74 -0.49 -0.23
N ASP A 218 -26.91 -1.30 0.81
CA ASP A 218 -28.21 -1.72 1.30
C ASP A 218 -28.40 -1.16 2.72
N ILE A 219 -29.61 -0.70 3.03
CA ILE A 219 -29.93 -0.24 4.37
C ILE A 219 -30.48 -1.46 5.10
N THR A 220 -29.79 -1.91 6.15
CA THR A 220 -30.29 -3.03 6.95
C THR A 220 -31.59 -2.67 7.64
N ASP A 221 -32.34 -3.66 8.10
CA ASP A 221 -33.56 -3.44 8.90
C ASP A 221 -33.28 -2.63 10.19
N SER A 222 -32.03 -2.57 10.64
CA SER A 222 -31.57 -1.75 11.77
C SER A 222 -31.31 -0.29 11.43
N GLY A 223 -31.42 0.11 10.16
CA GLY A 223 -31.09 1.45 9.68
C GLY A 223 -29.58 1.70 9.52
N ASP A 224 -28.75 0.67 9.63
CA ASP A 224 -27.32 0.78 9.41
C ASP A 224 -26.99 0.63 7.91
N LEU A 225 -26.02 1.41 7.44
CA LEU A 225 -25.50 1.27 6.08
C LEU A 225 -24.66 -0.01 5.99
N ALA A 226 -25.15 -1.01 5.27
CA ALA A 226 -24.40 -2.21 4.95
C ALA A 226 -24.02 -2.21 3.48
N VAL A 227 -22.85 -2.75 3.17
CA VAL A 227 -22.33 -2.75 1.80
C VAL A 227 -22.07 -4.17 1.38
N SER A 228 -22.62 -4.55 0.23
CA SER A 228 -22.48 -5.87 -0.36
C SER A 228 -21.70 -5.80 -1.67
N VAL A 229 -20.79 -6.75 -1.88
CA VAL A 229 -20.15 -6.91 -3.20
C VAL A 229 -21.17 -7.48 -4.15
N HIS A 230 -21.25 -6.93 -5.36
CA HIS A 230 -22.01 -7.51 -6.46
C HIS A 230 -21.81 -9.04 -6.52
N GLY A 231 -22.78 -9.80 -6.01
CA GLY A 231 -23.04 -11.13 -6.54
C GLY A 231 -23.35 -10.96 -8.01
N ALA A 232 -22.74 -11.79 -8.86
CA ALA A 232 -22.87 -11.81 -10.32
C ALA A 232 -24.14 -11.10 -10.78
N ARG A 233 -23.98 -9.96 -11.48
CA ARG A 233 -25.07 -9.12 -12.00
C ARG A 233 -26.25 -10.02 -12.33
N MET A 234 -27.39 -9.81 -11.67
CA MET A 234 -28.65 -10.42 -12.07
C MET A 234 -28.73 -10.13 -13.57
N ARG A 235 -28.49 -11.16 -14.40
CA ARG A 235 -28.67 -11.04 -15.84
C ARG A 235 -30.13 -10.70 -15.94
N VAL A 236 -30.44 -9.43 -16.14
CA VAL A 236 -31.73 -9.03 -16.68
C VAL A 236 -31.80 -9.87 -17.94
N ALA A 237 -32.66 -10.90 -17.91
CA ALA A 237 -32.87 -11.76 -19.05
C ALA A 237 -33.03 -10.81 -20.23
N ALA A 238 -32.17 -10.96 -21.25
CA ALA A 238 -32.20 -10.09 -22.41
C ALA A 238 -33.67 -9.93 -22.81
N PRO A 239 -34.16 -8.70 -23.01
CA PRO A 239 -35.53 -8.48 -23.46
C PRO A 239 -35.81 -9.50 -24.56
N PRO A 240 -36.91 -10.27 -24.48
CA PRO A 240 -37.18 -11.35 -25.43
C PRO A 240 -36.94 -10.79 -26.83
N GLU A 241 -36.04 -11.46 -27.56
CA GLU A 241 -35.57 -11.04 -28.88
C GLU A 241 -36.79 -10.52 -29.66
N PRO A 242 -36.82 -9.24 -30.07
CA PRO A 242 -37.97 -8.71 -30.80
C PRO A 242 -38.18 -9.63 -31.98
N GLN A 243 -39.35 -10.29 -32.03
CA GLN A 243 -39.73 -11.19 -33.11
C GLN A 243 -39.33 -10.53 -34.41
N LYS A 244 -38.45 -11.21 -35.13
CA LYS A 244 -37.86 -10.77 -36.39
C LYS A 244 -39.00 -10.51 -37.37
N LEU A 245 -39.55 -9.29 -37.39
CA LEU A 245 -40.36 -8.85 -38.51
C LEU A 245 -39.45 -8.96 -39.74
N PRO A 246 -39.90 -9.58 -40.84
CA PRO A 246 -39.09 -9.78 -42.03
C PRO A 246 -38.58 -8.41 -42.53
N ALA A 247 -37.27 -8.23 -42.42
CA ALA A 247 -36.59 -7.03 -42.85
C ALA A 247 -36.73 -6.89 -44.37
N ALA A 248 -37.44 -5.86 -44.82
CA ALA A 248 -37.30 -5.36 -46.17
C ALA A 248 -35.84 -4.91 -46.37
N PRO A 249 -35.22 -5.17 -47.53
CA PRO A 249 -33.81 -4.87 -47.77
C PRO A 249 -33.60 -3.35 -47.86
N VAL A 250 -33.14 -2.74 -46.76
CA VAL A 250 -32.62 -1.38 -46.77
C VAL A 250 -31.16 -1.45 -47.21
N ARG A 251 -30.89 -1.06 -48.47
CA ARG A 251 -29.54 -0.78 -48.96
C ARG A 251 -29.04 0.49 -48.28
N ILE A 252 -28.11 0.37 -47.35
CA ILE A 252 -27.32 1.50 -46.85
C ILE A 252 -26.02 1.51 -47.64
N ALA A 253 -25.80 2.60 -48.37
CA ALA A 253 -24.58 2.86 -49.11
C ALA A 253 -23.40 3.03 -48.14
N GLU A 254 -22.29 2.41 -48.49
CA GLU A 254 -21.01 2.41 -47.81
C GLU A 254 -20.31 3.78 -47.99
N PRO A 255 -20.10 4.57 -46.91
CA PRO A 255 -19.21 5.72 -46.98
C PRO A 255 -17.77 5.23 -46.78
N ALA A 256 -17.01 5.28 -47.86
CA ALA A 256 -15.55 5.21 -47.84
C ALA A 256 -14.94 6.41 -47.11
N ALA A 257 -13.72 6.19 -46.60
CA ALA A 257 -12.74 7.15 -46.06
C ALA A 257 -12.82 7.47 -44.56
N ALA A 258 -11.83 6.98 -43.80
CA ALA A 258 -10.60 7.75 -43.51
C ALA A 258 -9.86 7.08 -42.33
N VAL A 259 -8.90 6.21 -42.66
CA VAL A 259 -7.93 5.70 -41.70
C VAL A 259 -6.98 6.87 -41.37
N THR A 260 -7.18 7.48 -40.21
CA THR A 260 -6.22 8.43 -39.63
C THR A 260 -5.34 7.65 -38.66
N GLU A 261 -4.19 7.21 -39.15
CA GLU A 261 -3.11 6.60 -38.38
C GLU A 261 -2.46 7.70 -37.53
N LEU A 262 -2.98 7.89 -36.31
CA LEU A 262 -2.32 8.69 -35.28
C LEU A 262 -1.27 7.80 -34.60
N ALA A 263 -0.03 8.02 -35.02
CA ALA A 263 1.18 7.48 -34.40
C ALA A 263 1.16 7.71 -32.87
N GLU A 264 1.12 6.62 -32.11
CA GLU A 264 1.47 6.64 -30.69
C GLU A 264 2.97 6.95 -30.54
N PRO A 265 3.35 7.94 -29.73
CA PRO A 265 4.75 8.11 -29.35
C PRO A 265 5.13 6.98 -28.40
N GLN A 266 5.96 6.04 -28.88
CA GLN A 266 6.69 5.10 -28.02
C GLN A 266 7.53 5.89 -27.00
N PRO A 267 7.28 5.77 -25.68
CA PRO A 267 8.24 6.27 -24.71
C PRO A 267 9.44 5.32 -24.68
N ASP A 268 10.59 5.87 -25.04
CA ASP A 268 11.90 5.22 -24.98
C ASP A 268 12.10 4.46 -23.66
N ALA A 269 12.06 3.13 -23.77
CA ALA A 269 12.60 2.22 -22.77
C ALA A 269 14.14 2.22 -22.88
N GLN A 270 14.76 3.37 -22.60
CA GLN A 270 16.17 3.43 -22.23
C GLN A 270 16.27 3.67 -20.73
N SER A 271 16.33 2.59 -19.96
CA SER A 271 16.97 2.65 -18.65
C SER A 271 17.74 1.37 -18.36
N ALA A 272 19.02 1.46 -18.71
CA ALA A 272 20.13 1.06 -17.86
C ALA A 272 20.10 -0.39 -17.37
N ASP A 273 20.56 -1.25 -18.26
CA ASP A 273 21.64 -2.17 -17.93
C ASP A 273 22.72 -1.43 -17.12
N ARG A 274 22.68 -1.60 -15.79
CA ARG A 274 23.86 -1.43 -14.93
C ARG A 274 24.15 -2.77 -14.29
N GLY A 275 25.01 -3.51 -14.97
CA GLY A 275 25.87 -4.51 -14.36
C GLY A 275 26.49 -3.98 -13.07
N GLY A 276 26.29 -4.74 -11.99
CA GLY A 276 26.93 -4.57 -10.70
C GLY A 276 27.55 -5.90 -10.30
N LYS A 277 28.78 -6.08 -10.77
CA LYS A 277 29.73 -7.16 -10.48
C LYS A 277 29.64 -7.73 -9.06
N ALA A 278 29.82 -9.05 -9.03
CA ALA A 278 30.28 -9.82 -7.89
C ALA A 278 31.54 -9.23 -7.24
N GLY A 279 31.56 -9.26 -5.91
CA GLY A 279 32.75 -9.13 -5.08
C GLY A 279 32.61 -10.11 -3.92
N ALA A 280 33.45 -11.15 -3.95
CA ALA A 280 33.74 -12.05 -2.85
C ALA A 280 34.50 -11.32 -1.73
#